data_AF-A0A7S2BM29-F1
#
_entry.id   AF-A0A7S2BM29-F1
#
_cell.length_a   1.000
_cell.length_b   1.000
_cell.length_c   1.000
_cell.angle_alpha   90.00
_cell.angle_beta   90.00
_cell.angle_gamma   90.00
#
_symmetry.space_group_name_H-M   'P 1'
#
loop_
_entity.id
_entity.type
_entity.pdbx_description
1 polymer ?
#
loop_
_entity_poly.entity_id
_entity_poly.type
_entity_poly.pdbx_seq_one_letter_code
_entity_poly.pdbx_strand_id
1 'polypeptide(L)'
;AAWPSSDHAGLQFRKPPKAQAAWEAGQHSRAANILASELETALVQTGGVLDKWDEALLRWHKGCCHRRARQFKEAKQELETALARFPSFVLALLELAALLLDFGDPQAALVYLKQLLRIDRSLPGLDTWLVRAHADIQRASQVQPRSNTE
;
A
#
# COMPACT_ATOMS: atom_id res chain seq x y z
N ALA A 1 3.13 -3.03 -15.67
CA ALA A 1 3.48 -2.03 -14.64
C ALA A 1 4.85 -2.42 -14.06
N ALA A 2 5.73 -1.46 -13.78
CA ALA A 2 7.00 -1.77 -13.13
C ALA A 2 6.77 -2.30 -11.70
N TRP A 3 7.69 -3.13 -11.19
CA TRP A 3 7.68 -3.57 -9.80
C TRP A 3 7.73 -2.35 -8.86
N PRO A 4 6.97 -2.31 -7.74
CA PRO A 4 7.03 -1.20 -6.80
C PRO A 4 8.48 -1.02 -6.30
N SER A 5 9.12 0.11 -6.61
CA SER A 5 10.53 0.28 -6.22
C SER A 5 10.67 0.70 -4.77
N SER A 6 11.63 0.11 -4.07
CA SER A 6 11.98 0.39 -2.67
C SER A 6 13.39 0.99 -2.54
N ASP A 7 13.93 1.56 -3.62
CA ASP A 7 15.34 1.98 -3.77
C ASP A 7 15.83 3.00 -2.72
N HIS A 8 14.95 3.52 -1.86
CA HIS A 8 15.30 4.44 -0.77
C HIS A 8 15.93 3.78 0.48
N ALA A 9 16.00 2.45 0.56
CA ALA A 9 16.29 1.80 1.84
C ALA A 9 17.75 1.39 2.11
N GLY A 10 18.66 1.44 1.13
CA GLY A 10 20.07 1.01 1.33
C GLY A 10 20.26 -0.46 1.74
N LEU A 11 19.17 -1.24 1.82
CA LEU A 11 19.15 -2.65 2.18
C LEU A 11 19.14 -3.52 0.92
N GLN A 12 19.89 -4.63 0.99
CA GLN A 12 19.93 -5.68 -0.01
C GLN A 12 18.64 -6.52 -0.01
N PHE A 13 17.46 -5.89 0.06
CA PHE A 13 16.22 -6.62 -0.17
C PHE A 13 16.22 -7.10 -1.63
N ARG A 14 16.58 -8.38 -1.80
CA ARG A 14 16.62 -9.01 -3.10
C ARG A 14 15.18 -9.26 -3.54
N LYS A 15 14.69 -8.39 -4.43
CA LYS A 15 13.39 -8.53 -5.09
C LYS A 15 13.20 -9.99 -5.50
N PRO A 16 12.16 -10.68 -4.99
CA PRO A 16 12.03 -12.09 -5.26
C PRO A 16 11.69 -12.30 -6.74
N PRO A 17 12.56 -12.97 -7.51
CA PRO A 17 12.48 -12.95 -8.97
C PRO A 17 11.19 -13.61 -9.48
N LYS A 18 10.69 -14.60 -8.74
CA LYS A 18 9.41 -15.26 -9.05
C LYS A 18 8.22 -14.33 -8.83
N ALA A 19 8.22 -13.54 -7.77
CA ALA A 19 7.15 -12.58 -7.50
C ALA A 19 7.17 -11.45 -8.53
N GLN A 20 8.37 -10.96 -8.89
CA GLN A 20 8.55 -9.96 -9.94
C GLN A 20 8.00 -10.45 -11.29
N ALA A 21 8.38 -11.65 -11.71
CA ALA A 21 7.88 -12.23 -12.96
C ALA A 21 6.35 -12.38 -12.96
N ALA A 22 5.76 -12.80 -11.85
CA ALA A 22 4.30 -12.89 -11.71
C ALA A 22 3.62 -11.52 -11.79
N TRP A 23 4.22 -10.49 -11.19
CA TRP A 23 3.73 -9.12 -11.27
C TRP A 23 3.80 -8.54 -12.69
N GLU A 24 4.92 -8.72 -13.38
CA GLU A 24 5.11 -8.27 -14.75
C GLU A 24 4.14 -8.96 -15.71
N ALA A 25 3.81 -10.22 -15.44
CA ALA A 25 2.76 -10.98 -16.14
C ALA A 25 1.32 -10.58 -15.77
N GLY A 26 1.12 -9.59 -14.89
CA GLY A 26 -0.20 -9.14 -14.42
C GLY A 26 -0.89 -10.10 -13.44
N GLN A 27 -0.20 -11.15 -12.99
CA GLN A 27 -0.71 -12.16 -12.06
C GLN A 27 -0.51 -11.70 -10.61
N HIS A 28 -1.15 -10.60 -10.24
CA HIS A 28 -0.95 -9.93 -8.94
C HIS A 28 -1.28 -10.84 -7.74
N SER A 29 -2.35 -11.63 -7.80
CA SER A 29 -2.68 -12.60 -6.74
C SER A 29 -1.61 -13.69 -6.58
N ARG A 30 -1.01 -14.13 -7.70
CA ARG A 30 0.08 -15.09 -7.67
C ARG A 30 1.34 -14.49 -7.06
N ALA A 31 1.66 -13.24 -7.41
CA ALA A 31 2.78 -12.51 -6.81
C ALA A 31 2.60 -12.37 -5.29
N ALA A 32 1.39 -12.09 -4.81
CA ALA A 32 1.09 -12.04 -3.37
C ALA A 32 1.31 -13.39 -2.67
N ASN A 33 0.91 -14.50 -3.29
CA ASN A 33 1.11 -15.83 -2.72
C ASN A 33 2.58 -16.23 -2.65
N ILE A 34 3.38 -15.85 -3.65
CA ILE A 34 4.83 -16.09 -3.63
C ILE A 34 5.47 -15.32 -2.46
N LEU A 35 5.13 -14.04 -2.29
CA LEU A 35 5.61 -13.22 -1.17
C LEU A 35 5.16 -13.78 0.18
N ALA A 36 3.94 -14.34 0.27
CA ALA A 36 3.45 -14.98 1.49
C ALA A 36 4.29 -16.20 1.87
N SER A 37 4.55 -17.08 0.89
CA SER A 37 5.39 -18.26 1.10
C SER A 37 6.81 -17.88 1.51
N GLU A 38 7.38 -16.85 0.88
CA GLU A 38 8.73 -16.39 1.22
C GLU A 38 8.80 -15.80 2.63
N LEU A 39 7.82 -14.96 3.01
CA LEU A 39 7.73 -14.43 4.37
C LEU A 39 7.63 -15.55 5.41
N GLU A 40 6.80 -16.56 5.15
CA GLU A 40 6.67 -17.73 6.02
C GLU A 40 7.99 -18.50 6.13
N THR A 41 8.65 -18.78 5.00
CA THR A 41 9.94 -19.47 5.02
C THR A 41 11.01 -18.68 5.77
N ALA A 42 11.06 -17.36 5.59
CA ALA A 42 12.00 -16.49 6.28
C ALA A 42 11.74 -16.48 7.79
N LEU A 43 10.48 -16.41 8.22
CA LEU A 43 10.12 -16.49 9.64
C LEU A 43 10.50 -17.85 10.24
N VAL A 44 10.25 -18.96 9.54
CA VAL A 44 10.64 -20.30 10.02
C VAL A 44 12.15 -20.44 10.13
N GLN A 45 12.91 -20.01 9.12
CA GLN A 45 14.37 -20.11 9.10
C GLN A 45 15.04 -19.26 10.19
N THR A 46 14.45 -18.11 10.52
CA THR A 46 14.97 -17.19 11.54
C THR A 46 14.43 -17.46 12.95
N GLY A 47 13.61 -18.51 13.13
CA GLY A 47 12.97 -18.79 14.42
C GLY A 47 12.00 -17.68 14.86
N GLY A 48 11.40 -16.97 13.91
CA GLY A 48 10.47 -15.86 14.14
C GLY A 48 11.12 -14.49 14.33
N VAL A 49 12.45 -14.39 14.19
CA VAL A 49 13.21 -13.14 14.39
C VAL A 49 13.69 -12.62 13.04
N LEU A 50 12.78 -11.98 12.31
CA LEU A 50 13.13 -11.22 11.09
C LEU A 50 13.50 -9.78 11.46
N ASP A 51 14.40 -9.14 10.71
CA ASP A 51 14.55 -7.70 10.82
C ASP A 51 13.19 -7.06 10.56
N LYS A 52 12.77 -6.18 11.48
CA LYS A 52 11.44 -5.58 11.41
C LYS A 52 11.28 -4.90 10.04
N TRP A 53 12.34 -4.27 9.53
CA TRP A 53 12.29 -3.51 8.28
C TRP A 53 12.02 -4.44 7.09
N ASP A 54 12.73 -5.57 7.02
CA ASP A 54 12.52 -6.58 5.99
C ASP A 54 11.11 -7.17 6.07
N GLU A 55 10.60 -7.43 7.28
CA GLU A 55 9.22 -7.88 7.49
C GLU A 55 8.22 -6.84 6.94
N ALA A 56 8.39 -5.57 7.28
CA ALA A 56 7.51 -4.50 6.84
C ALA A 56 7.55 -4.32 5.31
N LEU A 57 8.73 -4.43 4.71
CA LEU A 57 8.93 -4.30 3.27
C LEU A 57 8.28 -5.45 2.50
N LEU A 58 8.42 -6.69 2.96
CA LEU A 58 7.74 -7.86 2.38
C LEU A 58 6.22 -7.71 2.45
N ARG A 59 5.69 -7.30 3.60
CA ARG A 59 4.27 -7.05 3.79
C ARG A 59 3.76 -5.92 2.91
N TRP A 60 4.52 -4.85 2.75
CA TRP A 60 4.19 -3.77 1.82
C TRP A 60 4.10 -4.25 0.36
N HIS A 61 5.09 -5.02 -0.11
CA HIS A 61 5.04 -5.61 -1.45
C HIS A 61 3.80 -6.51 -1.64
N LYS A 62 3.47 -7.31 -0.62
CA LYS A 62 2.27 -8.16 -0.63
C LYS A 62 0.99 -7.32 -0.67
N GLY A 63 0.94 -6.23 0.10
CA GLY A 63 -0.15 -5.25 0.07
C GLY A 63 -0.34 -4.61 -1.30
N CYS A 64 0.75 -4.25 -1.99
CA CYS A 64 0.71 -3.74 -3.37
C CYS A 64 0.09 -4.76 -4.33
N CYS A 65 0.48 -6.02 -4.22
CA CYS A 65 -0.04 -7.13 -5.02
C CYS A 65 -1.55 -7.32 -4.78
N HIS A 66 -1.97 -7.37 -3.51
CA HIS A 66 -3.39 -7.50 -3.17
C HIS A 66 -4.22 -6.30 -3.65
N ARG A 67 -3.71 -5.06 -3.53
CA ARG A 67 -4.41 -3.86 -4.04
C ARG A 67 -4.63 -3.96 -5.54
N ARG A 68 -3.60 -4.33 -6.31
CA ARG A 68 -3.73 -4.52 -7.77
C ARG A 68 -4.63 -5.70 -8.14
N ALA A 69 -4.71 -6.71 -7.30
CA ALA A 69 -5.67 -7.81 -7.42
C ALA A 69 -7.10 -7.43 -6.98
N ARG A 70 -7.37 -6.19 -6.57
CA ARG A 70 -8.63 -5.72 -5.95
C ARG A 70 -9.05 -6.48 -4.68
N GLN A 71 -8.08 -7.10 -4.02
CA GLN A 71 -8.24 -7.78 -2.74
C GLN A 71 -8.02 -6.77 -1.61
N PHE A 72 -8.96 -5.83 -1.47
CA PHE A 72 -8.77 -4.63 -0.62
C PHE A 72 -8.62 -4.97 0.87
N LYS A 73 -9.29 -6.01 1.35
CA LYS A 73 -9.24 -6.41 2.76
C LYS A 73 -7.86 -6.95 3.13
N GLU A 74 -7.34 -7.85 2.30
CA GLU A 74 -6.02 -8.45 2.44
C GLU A 74 -4.92 -7.40 2.28
N ALA A 75 -5.07 -6.52 1.29
CA ALA A 75 -4.12 -5.43 1.07
C ALA A 75 -4.04 -4.49 2.28
N LYS A 76 -5.20 -4.10 2.84
CA LYS A 76 -5.26 -3.26 4.03
C LYS A 76 -4.57 -3.93 5.22
N GLN A 77 -4.87 -5.21 5.48
CA GLN A 77 -4.28 -5.96 6.59
C GLN A 77 -2.75 -6.03 6.51
N GLU A 78 -2.20 -6.31 5.33
CA GLU A 78 -0.74 -6.38 5.17
C GLU A 78 -0.07 -5.01 5.34
N LEU A 79 -0.68 -3.95 4.81
CA LEU A 79 -0.18 -2.58 4.96
C LEU A 79 -0.25 -2.08 6.40
N GLU A 80 -1.35 -2.35 7.12
CA GLU A 80 -1.48 -2.02 8.54
C GLU A 80 -0.45 -2.77 9.38
N THR A 81 -0.18 -4.03 9.05
CA THR A 81 0.85 -4.82 9.75
C THR A 81 2.26 -4.26 9.46
N ALA A 82 2.53 -3.83 8.23
CA ALA A 82 3.78 -3.14 7.90
C ALA A 82 3.94 -1.83 8.71
N LEU A 83 2.87 -1.04 8.83
CA LEU A 83 2.87 0.19 9.63
C LEU A 83 2.95 -0.06 11.14
N ALA A 84 2.44 -1.19 11.64
CA ALA A 84 2.62 -1.58 13.03
C ALA A 84 4.11 -1.88 13.35
N ARG A 85 4.89 -2.32 12.36
CA ARG A 85 6.35 -2.48 12.49
C ARG A 85 7.08 -1.14 12.32
N PHE A 86 6.70 -0.34 11.32
CA PHE A 86 7.26 0.99 11.04
C PHE A 86 6.16 2.02 10.80
N PRO A 87 5.76 2.78 11.84
CA PRO A 87 4.69 3.76 11.72
C PRO A 87 4.98 4.92 10.75
N SER A 88 6.24 5.20 10.48
CA SER A 88 6.72 6.22 9.55
C SER A 88 7.06 5.68 8.16
N PHE A 89 6.65 4.44 7.83
CA PHE A 89 6.97 3.83 6.55
C PHE A 89 6.20 4.51 5.40
N VAL A 90 6.86 5.47 4.76
CA VAL A 90 6.33 6.35 3.70
C VAL A 90 5.64 5.55 2.60
N LEU A 91 6.26 4.47 2.10
CA LEU A 91 5.69 3.67 1.02
C LEU A 91 4.40 2.95 1.44
N ALA A 92 4.32 2.45 2.68
CA ALA A 92 3.11 1.80 3.19
C ALA A 92 1.99 2.79 3.47
N LEU A 93 2.30 3.98 3.99
CA LEU A 93 1.32 5.06 4.15
C LEU A 93 0.73 5.49 2.81
N LEU A 94 1.57 5.63 1.78
CA LEU A 94 1.13 6.04 0.45
C LEU A 94 0.26 4.96 -0.21
N GLU A 95 0.68 3.69 -0.14
CA GLU A 95 -0.10 2.59 -0.69
C GLU A 95 -1.42 2.38 0.06
N LEU A 96 -1.47 2.62 1.37
CA LEU A 96 -2.72 2.56 2.14
C LEU A 96 -3.67 3.70 1.75
N ALA A 97 -3.15 4.91 1.54
CA ALA A 97 -3.94 6.01 0.99
C ALA A 97 -4.48 5.70 -0.41
N ALA A 98 -3.63 5.15 -1.29
CA ALA A 98 -4.02 4.75 -2.63
C ALA A 98 -5.09 3.65 -2.61
N LEU A 99 -4.95 2.66 -1.72
CA LEU A 99 -5.93 1.61 -1.49
C LEU A 99 -7.30 2.19 -1.09
N LEU A 100 -7.32 3.16 -0.18
CA LEU A 100 -8.56 3.75 0.31
C LEU A 100 -9.25 4.57 -0.79
N LEU A 101 -8.49 5.26 -1.63
CA LEU A 101 -9.03 5.91 -2.83
C LEU A 101 -9.59 4.90 -3.85
N ASP A 102 -8.90 3.78 -4.05
CA ASP A 102 -9.38 2.72 -4.97
C ASP A 102 -10.61 1.99 -4.41
N PHE A 103 -10.73 1.89 -3.08
CA PHE A 103 -11.88 1.32 -2.37
C PHE A 103 -13.09 2.27 -2.35
N GLY A 104 -12.86 3.58 -2.50
CA GLY A 104 -13.91 4.61 -2.49
C GLY A 104 -14.12 5.31 -1.15
N ASP A 105 -13.12 5.27 -0.26
CA ASP A 105 -13.11 6.00 1.01
C ASP A 105 -12.04 7.12 0.99
N PRO A 106 -12.30 8.22 0.26
CA PRO A 106 -11.32 9.29 0.10
C PRO A 106 -11.13 10.11 1.39
N GLN A 107 -12.10 10.09 2.31
CA GLN A 107 -11.97 10.70 3.64
C GLN A 107 -10.90 10.01 4.48
N ALA A 108 -10.93 8.68 4.55
CA ALA A 108 -9.89 7.92 5.26
C ALA A 108 -8.53 8.07 4.56
N ALA A 109 -8.49 8.07 3.22
CA ALA A 109 -7.25 8.29 2.47
C ALA A 109 -6.57 9.61 2.84
N LEU A 110 -7.37 10.68 3.01
CA LEU A 110 -6.87 12.02 3.35
C LEU A 110 -6.12 12.05 4.69
N VAL A 111 -6.49 11.20 5.66
CA VAL A 111 -5.82 11.12 6.96
C VAL A 111 -4.37 10.69 6.78
N TYR A 112 -4.13 9.63 5.99
CA TYR A 112 -2.79 9.12 5.71
C TYR A 112 -1.98 10.07 4.81
N LEU A 113 -2.60 10.71 3.82
CA LEU A 113 -1.92 11.71 2.99
C LEU A 113 -1.49 12.94 3.81
N LYS A 114 -2.29 13.38 4.79
CA LYS A 114 -1.90 14.44 5.73
C LYS A 114 -0.74 14.02 6.63
N GLN A 115 -0.70 12.75 7.04
CA GLN A 115 0.45 12.22 7.78
C GLN A 115 1.72 12.23 6.93
N LEU A 116 1.63 11.79 5.68
CA LEU A 116 2.75 11.87 4.72
C LEU A 116 3.27 13.30 4.54
N LEU A 117 2.37 14.27 4.40
CA LEU A 117 2.73 15.69 4.29
C LEU A 117 3.50 16.20 5.52
N ARG A 118 3.27 15.62 6.71
CA ARG A 118 4.04 15.97 7.92
C ARG A 118 5.43 15.33 7.94
N ILE A 119 5.57 14.14 7.36
CA ILE A 119 6.84 13.39 7.30
C ILE A 119 7.74 14.00 6.22
N ASP A 120 7.22 14.12 5.00
CA ASP A 120 7.94 14.64 3.85
C ASP A 120 7.01 15.49 2.97
N ARG A 121 7.22 16.81 3.01
CA ARG A 121 6.48 17.77 2.19
C ARG A 121 6.93 17.78 0.74
N SER A 122 8.13 17.29 0.46
CA SER A 122 8.73 17.23 -0.86
C SER A 122 8.52 15.89 -1.56
N LEU A 123 7.73 14.99 -0.95
CA LEU A 123 7.43 13.67 -1.51
C LEU A 123 6.84 13.82 -2.93
N PRO A 124 7.52 13.31 -3.97
CA PRO A 124 7.08 13.48 -5.34
C PRO A 124 5.68 12.90 -5.58
N GLY A 125 4.80 13.70 -6.18
CA GLY A 125 3.44 13.30 -6.54
C GLY A 125 2.44 13.28 -5.37
N LEU A 126 2.83 13.64 -4.14
CA LEU A 126 1.91 13.71 -3.00
C LEU A 126 0.78 14.72 -3.21
N ASP A 127 1.08 15.84 -3.85
CA ASP A 127 0.12 16.84 -4.30
C ASP A 127 -0.95 16.24 -5.23
N THR A 128 -0.55 15.38 -6.16
CA THR A 128 -1.46 14.69 -7.08
C THR A 128 -2.41 13.77 -6.32
N TRP A 129 -1.91 13.05 -5.32
CA TRP A 129 -2.75 12.20 -4.46
C TRP A 129 -3.73 13.01 -3.61
N LEU A 130 -3.30 14.15 -3.06
CA LEU A 130 -4.16 15.07 -2.30
C LEU A 130 -5.27 15.67 -3.18
N VAL A 131 -4.93 16.11 -4.40
CA VAL A 131 -5.89 16.62 -5.38
C VAL A 131 -6.93 15.56 -5.72
N ARG A 132 -6.50 14.31 -5.99
CA ARG A 132 -7.41 13.19 -6.25
C ARG A 132 -8.36 12.96 -5.07
N ALA A 133 -7.83 12.88 -3.84
CA ALA A 133 -8.64 12.67 -2.64
C ALA A 133 -9.68 13.78 -2.44
N HIS A 134 -9.29 15.04 -2.60
CA HIS A 134 -10.22 16.17 -2.49
C HIS A 134 -11.30 16.16 -3.57
N ALA A 135 -10.93 15.86 -4.83
CA ALA A 135 -11.89 15.73 -5.92
C ALA A 135 -12.91 14.60 -5.67
N ASP A 136 -12.46 13.46 -5.14
CA ASP A 136 -13.34 12.33 -4.80
C ASP A 136 -14.31 12.68 -3.67
N ILE A 137 -13.85 13.39 -2.63
CA ILE A 137 -14.71 13.92 -1.55
C ILE A 137 -15.76 14.88 -2.11
N GLN A 138 -15.35 15.83 -2.96
CA GLN A 138 -16.26 16.81 -3.53
C GLN A 138 -17.33 16.13 -4.39
N ARG A 139 -16.94 15.16 -5.23
CA ARG A 139 -17.87 14.38 -6.04
C ARG A 139 -18.87 13.61 -5.17
N ALA A 140 -18.40 12.95 -4.10
CA ALA A 140 -19.28 12.23 -3.18
C ALA A 140 -20.28 13.16 -2.47
N SER A 141 -19.89 14.40 -2.14
CA SER A 141 -20.79 15.37 -1.52
C SER A 141 -21.88 15.90 -2.45
N GLN A 142 -21.61 15.97 -3.77
CA GLN A 142 -22.57 16.44 -4.77
C GLN A 142 -23.62 15.40 -5.16
N VAL A 143 -23.35 14.11 -4.90
CA VAL A 143 -24.22 12.99 -5.26
C VAL A 143 -25.30 12.71 -4.19
N GLN A 144 -25.25 13.39 -3.03
CA GLN A 144 -26.35 13.32 -2.07
C GLN A 144 -27.65 13.80 -2.75
N PRO A 145 -28.74 13.01 -2.69
CA PRO A 145 -29.97 13.37 -3.37
C PRO A 145 -30.41 14.73 -2.83
N ARG A 146 -30.65 15.68 -3.73
CA ARG A 146 -31.47 16.85 -3.42
C ARG A 146 -32.72 16.28 -2.78
N SER A 147 -32.86 16.43 -1.46
CA SER A 147 -34.09 16.10 -0.76
C SER A 147 -35.19 16.82 -1.50
N ASN A 148 -36.06 16.05 -2.16
CA ASN A 148 -37.29 16.56 -2.78
C ASN A 148 -38.05 17.29 -1.67
N THR A 149 -37.93 18.61 -1.66
CA THR A 149 -38.90 19.50 -1.06
C THR A 149 -39.93 19.78 -2.15
N GLU A 150 -40.93 18.92 -2.22
CA GLU A 150 -42.26 19.27 -2.76
C GLU A 150 -43.19 19.55 -1.58
#